data_AF-A0AAV7XCD7-F1
#
_entry.id   AF-A0AAV7XCD7-F1
#
_cell.length_a   1.000
_cell.length_b   1.000
_cell.length_c   1.000
_cell.angle_alpha   90.00
_cell.angle_beta   90.00
_cell.angle_gamma   90.00
#
_symmetry.space_group_name_H-M   'P 1'
#
loop_
_entity.id
_entity.type
_entity.pdbx_description
1 polymer ?
#
loop_
_entity_poly.entity_id
_entity_poly.type
_entity_poly.pdbx_seq_one_letter_code
_entity_poly.pdbx_strand_id
1 'polypeptide(L)'
;MKSVSTALVFCAAIAFAASAAAPEEAAVQEQQQAAVQAAAVQHDQGYRCPDVCTAQFAPVCAVLNGRYMTFGNDCELTVRNCKKGEGWVKVSDTECGSPY
;
A
#
# COMPACT_ATOMS: atom_id res chain seq x y z
N MET A 1 -45.33 11.83 -47.18
CA MET A 1 -44.28 12.20 -48.14
C MET A 1 -43.40 13.26 -47.52
N LYS A 2 -42.08 13.17 -47.76
CA LYS A 2 -40.98 14.09 -47.41
C LYS A 2 -40.23 13.80 -46.11
N SER A 3 -39.21 12.96 -46.28
CA SER A 3 -37.93 13.01 -45.55
C SER A 3 -37.34 14.42 -45.62
N VAL A 4 -36.82 14.94 -44.50
CA VAL A 4 -35.72 15.92 -44.52
C VAL A 4 -34.74 15.56 -43.40
N SER A 5 -33.55 15.19 -43.86
CA SER A 5 -32.33 14.93 -43.12
C SER A 5 -31.70 16.24 -42.69
N THR A 6 -31.31 16.38 -41.41
CA THR A 6 -30.14 17.19 -41.07
C THR A 6 -29.66 16.82 -39.68
N ALA A 7 -28.40 16.41 -39.64
CA ALA A 7 -27.60 16.28 -38.44
C ALA A 7 -27.62 17.56 -37.61
N LEU A 8 -27.25 17.37 -36.34
CA LEU A 8 -26.99 18.36 -35.31
C LEU A 8 -28.16 18.59 -34.35
N VAL A 9 -27.85 18.15 -33.13
CA VAL A 9 -28.19 18.78 -31.86
C VAL A 9 -29.41 18.19 -31.17
N PHE A 10 -29.07 17.34 -30.21
CA PHE A 10 -29.60 17.33 -28.85
C PHE A 10 -31.11 17.51 -28.74
N CYS A 11 -31.80 16.42 -28.42
CA CYS A 11 -32.48 16.31 -27.14
C CYS A 11 -33.13 14.94 -26.97
N ALA A 12 -32.82 14.34 -25.83
CA ALA A 12 -33.69 13.51 -25.00
C ALA A 12 -34.47 12.33 -25.61
N ALA A 13 -34.26 11.20 -24.93
CA ALA A 13 -35.21 10.10 -24.76
C ALA A 13 -35.55 9.29 -26.01
N ILE A 14 -34.69 8.31 -26.30
CA ILE A 14 -35.18 7.05 -26.86
C ILE A 14 -34.66 5.93 -25.98
N ALA A 15 -35.59 5.34 -25.23
CA ALA A 15 -35.39 4.13 -24.46
C ALA A 15 -34.85 3.02 -25.39
N PHE A 16 -33.67 2.50 -25.09
CA PHE A 16 -33.23 1.23 -25.66
C PHE A 16 -33.83 0.09 -24.82
N ALA A 17 -34.73 -0.63 -25.48
CA ALA A 17 -35.48 -1.76 -24.96
C ALA A 17 -34.57 -2.87 -24.42
N ALA A 18 -35.08 -3.56 -23.39
CA ALA A 18 -34.47 -4.74 -22.81
C ALA A 18 -34.44 -5.91 -23.80
N SER A 19 -33.27 -6.54 -23.98
CA SER A 19 -33.16 -7.92 -24.45
C SER A 19 -32.53 -8.77 -23.35
N ALA A 20 -33.30 -9.75 -22.87
CA ALA A 20 -32.84 -10.79 -21.97
C ALA A 20 -31.84 -11.70 -22.69
N ALA A 21 -30.57 -11.39 -22.53
CA ALA A 21 -29.46 -12.33 -22.54
C ALA A 21 -28.54 -11.80 -21.44
N ALA A 22 -28.13 -12.64 -20.50
CA ALA A 22 -27.10 -12.24 -19.56
C ALA A 22 -25.80 -11.97 -20.33
N PRO A 23 -25.13 -10.83 -20.09
CA PRO A 23 -23.69 -10.76 -20.25
C PRO A 23 -23.05 -10.41 -18.90
N GLU A 24 -22.08 -11.22 -18.49
CA GLU A 24 -20.98 -10.72 -17.68
C GLU A 24 -20.40 -9.44 -18.35
N GLU A 25 -19.86 -8.53 -17.55
CA GLU A 25 -19.09 -7.34 -17.98
C GLU A 25 -19.88 -6.07 -18.37
N ALA A 26 -20.40 -5.37 -17.36
CA ALA A 26 -20.77 -3.96 -17.49
C ALA A 26 -19.56 -3.03 -17.21
N ALA A 27 -18.87 -2.69 -18.29
CA ALA A 27 -18.13 -1.45 -18.58
C ALA A 27 -17.70 -0.52 -17.42
N VAL A 28 -16.39 -0.44 -17.16
CA VAL A 28 -15.75 0.68 -16.45
C VAL A 28 -15.06 1.58 -17.47
N GLN A 29 -15.63 2.76 -17.73
CA GLN A 29 -15.10 3.76 -18.67
C GLN A 29 -13.89 4.51 -18.08
N GLU A 30 -12.71 4.31 -18.69
CA GLU A 30 -11.67 5.26 -19.10
C GLU A 30 -11.40 6.58 -18.31
N GLN A 31 -11.45 6.59 -16.98
CA GLN A 31 -10.80 7.65 -16.16
C GLN A 31 -9.94 7.10 -15.01
N GLN A 32 -9.81 5.77 -14.91
CA GLN A 32 -9.27 5.07 -13.75
C GLN A 32 -7.81 4.62 -13.93
N GLN A 33 -6.89 5.48 -14.38
CA GLN A 33 -5.47 5.10 -14.54
C GLN A 33 -4.48 5.88 -13.66
N ALA A 34 -4.90 6.92 -12.95
CA ALA A 34 -4.04 7.60 -11.96
C ALA A 34 -4.13 6.99 -10.53
N ALA A 35 -5.32 6.55 -10.11
CA ALA A 35 -5.54 6.02 -8.75
C ALA A 35 -4.96 4.60 -8.56
N VAL A 36 -4.95 3.79 -9.62
CA VAL A 36 -4.39 2.42 -9.59
C VAL A 36 -2.85 2.47 -9.55
N GLN A 37 -2.24 3.45 -10.22
CA GLN A 37 -0.79 3.65 -10.20
C GLN A 37 -0.30 4.23 -8.85
N ALA A 38 -1.12 5.01 -8.15
CA ALA A 38 -0.80 5.49 -6.80
C ALA A 38 -0.88 4.37 -5.73
N ALA A 39 -1.82 3.42 -5.87
CA ALA A 39 -1.97 2.30 -4.94
C ALA A 39 -0.87 1.23 -5.08
N ALA A 40 -0.38 0.99 -6.31
CA ALA A 40 0.69 0.01 -6.57
C ALA A 40 2.10 0.51 -6.16
N VAL A 41 2.32 1.83 -6.09
CA VAL A 41 3.61 2.41 -5.66
C VAL A 41 3.81 2.34 -4.14
N GLN A 42 2.74 2.16 -3.36
CA GLN A 42 2.84 2.04 -1.90
C GLN A 42 2.94 0.60 -1.39
N HIS A 43 2.70 -0.42 -2.22
CA HIS A 43 2.77 -1.81 -1.77
C HIS A 43 4.17 -2.44 -1.89
N ASP A 44 5.08 -1.85 -2.67
CA ASP A 44 6.44 -2.40 -2.81
C ASP A 44 7.42 -1.86 -1.75
N GLN A 45 7.15 -0.68 -1.19
CA GLN A 45 8.01 -0.07 -0.16
C GLN A 45 7.67 -0.54 1.27
N GLY A 46 6.58 -1.29 1.44
CA GLY A 46 6.07 -1.72 2.76
C GLY A 46 6.34 -3.18 3.12
N TYR A 47 6.83 -4.00 2.18
CA TYR A 47 7.08 -5.43 2.40
C TYR A 47 8.55 -5.83 2.24
N ARG A 48 9.40 -4.94 1.73
CA ARG A 48 10.83 -5.23 1.56
C ARG A 48 11.60 -4.87 2.82
N CYS A 49 12.10 -5.89 3.50
CA CYS A 49 12.99 -5.70 4.64
C CYS A 49 14.31 -5.07 4.20
N PRO A 50 14.89 -4.13 4.97
CA PRO A 50 16.21 -3.63 4.65
C PRO A 50 17.23 -4.78 4.59
N ASP A 51 18.05 -4.79 3.54
CA ASP A 51 19.07 -5.83 3.38
C ASP A 51 20.38 -5.51 4.10
N VAL A 52 20.64 -4.21 4.26
CA VAL A 52 21.87 -3.69 4.85
C VAL A 52 21.53 -2.60 5.85
N CYS A 53 22.30 -2.56 6.93
CA CYS A 53 22.31 -1.46 7.89
C CYS A 53 23.68 -0.79 7.86
N THR A 54 23.73 0.47 8.28
CA THR A 54 25.01 1.15 8.51
C THR A 54 25.75 0.44 9.65
N ALA A 55 27.08 0.53 9.65
CA ALA A 55 27.91 0.02 10.75
C ALA A 55 27.95 0.98 11.96
N GLN A 56 27.06 1.98 12.00
CA GLN A 56 26.98 2.91 13.11
C GLN A 56 26.41 2.20 14.34
N PHE A 57 27.15 2.29 15.44
CA PHE A 57 26.65 1.83 16.73
C PHE A 57 25.87 2.97 17.41
N ALA A 58 24.56 2.80 17.49
CA ALA A 58 23.60 3.70 18.13
C ALA A 58 22.58 2.82 18.86
N PRO A 59 22.96 2.23 20.00
CA PRO A 59 22.27 1.07 20.54
C PRO A 59 20.83 1.38 20.91
N VAL A 60 19.94 0.41 20.70
CA VAL A 60 18.54 0.52 21.13
C VAL A 60 18.15 -0.68 21.97
N CYS A 61 17.45 -0.43 23.07
CA CYS A 61 16.88 -1.46 23.91
C CYS A 61 15.48 -1.75 23.43
N ALA A 62 15.14 -3.02 23.23
CA ALA A 62 13.79 -3.43 22.87
C ALA A 62 13.32 -4.64 23.66
N VAL A 63 11.99 -4.79 23.74
CA VAL A 63 11.32 -5.86 24.46
C VAL A 63 10.47 -6.70 23.53
N LEU A 64 10.50 -8.02 23.73
CA LEU A 64 9.61 -8.99 23.08
C LEU A 64 9.23 -10.06 24.10
N ASN A 65 7.93 -10.21 24.37
CA ASN A 65 7.40 -11.20 25.32
C ASN A 65 8.08 -11.13 26.70
N GLY A 66 8.34 -9.93 27.21
CA GLY A 66 9.00 -9.69 28.49
C GLY A 66 10.53 -9.88 28.49
N ARG A 67 11.14 -10.30 27.38
CA ARG A 67 12.58 -10.37 27.23
C ARG A 67 13.12 -9.07 26.64
N TYR A 68 14.16 -8.52 27.26
CA TYR A 68 14.88 -7.35 26.77
C TYR A 68 16.11 -7.75 25.96
N MET A 69 16.39 -7.02 24.89
CA MET A 69 17.57 -7.22 24.06
C MET A 69 18.05 -5.88 23.48
N THR A 70 19.36 -5.68 23.51
CA THR A 70 20.02 -4.56 22.84
C THR A 70 20.26 -4.90 21.36
N PHE A 71 20.01 -3.93 20.50
CA PHE A 71 20.33 -3.96 19.07
C PHE A 71 21.39 -2.91 18.77
N GLY A 72 22.23 -3.12 17.75
CA GLY A 72 23.33 -2.19 17.43
C GLY A 72 22.84 -0.83 16.94
N ASN A 73 21.67 -0.78 16.30
CA ASN A 73 20.94 0.42 15.92
C ASN A 73 19.47 0.12 15.56
N ASP A 74 18.69 1.17 15.30
CA ASP A 74 17.28 1.06 14.88
C ASP A 74 17.11 0.20 13.62
N CYS A 75 18.01 0.31 12.65
CA CYS A 75 17.92 -0.48 11.41
C CYS A 75 18.00 -1.97 11.71
N GLU A 76 18.92 -2.42 12.56
CA GLU A 76 19.04 -3.82 12.94
C GLU A 76 17.77 -4.35 13.64
N LEU A 77 17.13 -3.51 14.47
CA LEU A 77 15.84 -3.83 15.09
C LEU A 77 14.74 -3.99 14.03
N THR A 78 14.63 -3.04 13.10
CA THR A 78 13.66 -3.12 11.99
C THR A 78 13.89 -4.35 11.12
N VAL A 79 15.14 -4.65 10.78
CA VAL A 79 15.50 -5.84 9.98
C VAL A 79 15.14 -7.11 10.72
N ARG A 80 15.38 -7.19 12.03
CA ARG A 80 14.99 -8.35 12.83
C ARG A 80 13.48 -8.57 12.78
N ASN A 81 12.70 -7.52 13.06
CA ASN A 81 11.24 -7.61 13.01
C ASN A 81 10.75 -8.03 11.63
N CYS A 82 11.26 -7.39 10.57
CA CYS A 82 10.82 -7.66 9.22
C CYS A 82 11.24 -9.05 8.71
N LYS A 83 12.53 -9.41 8.80
CA LYS A 83 13.06 -10.67 8.23
C LYS A 83 12.70 -11.90 9.05
N LYS A 84 12.53 -11.77 10.37
CA LYS A 84 12.18 -12.89 11.26
C LYS A 84 10.69 -12.95 11.60
N GLY A 85 9.91 -11.93 11.23
CA GLY A 85 8.52 -11.81 11.67
C GLY A 85 8.41 -11.63 13.18
N GLU A 86 9.41 -10.99 13.80
CA GLU A 86 9.42 -10.70 15.23
C GLU A 86 8.77 -9.33 15.51
N GLY A 87 8.32 -9.14 16.75
CA GLY A 87 7.61 -7.93 17.18
C GLY A 87 8.35 -7.17 18.28
N TRP A 88 9.68 -7.01 18.16
CA TRP A 88 10.46 -6.24 19.14
C TRP A 88 9.99 -4.80 19.17
N VAL A 89 9.63 -4.32 20.36
CA VAL A 89 9.20 -2.95 20.60
C VAL A 89 10.36 -2.19 21.24
N LYS A 90 10.83 -1.12 20.60
CA LYS A 90 11.87 -0.26 21.17
C LYS A 90 11.37 0.39 22.47
N VAL A 91 12.20 0.32 23.51
CA VAL A 91 11.96 0.86 24.86
C VAL A 91 12.83 2.09 25.10
N SER A 92 14.09 2.07 24.69
CA SER A 92 15.00 3.21 24.80
C SER A 92 16.01 3.27 23.65
N ASP A 93 16.57 4.45 23.43
CA ASP A 93 17.68 4.72 22.49
C ASP A 93 19.06 4.47 23.11
N THR A 94 19.12 3.55 24.08
CA THR A 94 20.32 3.14 24.80
C THR A 94 20.34 1.63 24.95
N GLU A 95 21.46 1.06 25.40
CA GLU A 95 21.53 -0.37 25.68
C GLU A 95 20.58 -0.77 26.81
N CYS A 96 20.04 -1.99 26.76
CA CYS A 96 19.22 -2.51 27.85
C CYS A 96 20.04 -2.58 29.15
N GLY A 97 19.50 -2.01 30.22
CA GLY A 97 20.18 -1.93 31.51
C GLY A 97 21.18 -0.79 31.65
N SER A 98 21.31 0.08 30.63
CA SER A 98 22.03 1.35 30.80
C SER A 98 21.30 2.24 31.82
N PRO A 99 21.99 2.76 32.84
CA PRO A 99 21.43 3.76 33.76
C PRO A 99 21.45 5.18 33.17
N TYR A 100 22.11 5.35 32.02
CA TYR A 100 22.28 6.61 31.29
C TYR A 100 21.47 6.58 29.99
#